data_AF-A0A382RLF0-F1
#
_entry.id   AF-A0A382RLF0-F1
#
_cell.length_a   1.000
_cell.length_b   1.000
_cell.length_c   1.000
_cell.angle_alpha   90.00
_cell.angle_beta   90.00
_cell.angle_gamma   90.00
#
_symmetry.space_group_name_H-M   'P 1'
#
loop_
_entity.id
_entity.type
_entity.pdbx_description
1 polymer ?
#
loop_
_entity_poly.entity_id
_entity_poly.type
_entity_poly.pdbx_seq_one_letter_code
_entity_poly.pdbx_strand_id
1 'polypeptide(L)'
;MNRYISASILFVFSLLLSSDFNGSEIPVQENGRIKPLDTFARNQLLSMYTKGTLKKDALPSDIDKSKMSAVDWLYDIALHPE
;
A
#
# COMPACT_ATOMS: atom_id res chain seq x y z
N MET A 1 -0.03 -44.93 -4.16
CA MET A 1 0.70 -43.91 -4.94
C MET A 1 -0.24 -42.81 -5.45
N ASN A 2 -1.35 -43.13 -6.12
CA ASN A 2 -2.27 -42.13 -6.70
C ASN A 2 -2.85 -41.11 -5.70
N ARG A 3 -3.14 -41.49 -4.45
CA ARG A 3 -3.70 -40.56 -3.44
C ARG A 3 -2.78 -39.39 -3.10
N TYR A 4 -1.46 -39.62 -3.08
CA TYR A 4 -0.47 -38.58 -2.81
C TYR A 4 -0.24 -37.68 -4.02
N ILE A 5 -0.29 -38.25 -5.23
CA ILE A 5 -0.19 -37.51 -6.49
C ILE A 5 -1.33 -36.50 -6.61
N SER A 6 -2.57 -36.90 -6.29
CA SER A 6 -3.72 -35.99 -6.28
C SER A 6 -3.56 -34.85 -5.28
N ALA A 7 -3.03 -35.12 -4.08
CA ALA A 7 -2.80 -34.10 -3.07
C ALA A 7 -1.70 -33.10 -3.50
N SER A 8 -0.61 -33.58 -4.10
CA SER A 8 0.44 -32.72 -4.64
C SER A 8 -0.08 -31.84 -5.79
N ILE A 9 -0.95 -32.36 -6.65
CA ILE A 9 -1.57 -31.57 -7.75
C ILE A 9 -2.45 -30.45 -7.19
N LEU A 10 -3.27 -30.73 -6.17
CA LEU A 10 -4.10 -29.71 -5.52
C LEU A 10 -3.26 -28.62 -4.85
N PHE A 11 -2.13 -29.00 -4.23
CA PHE A 11 -1.22 -28.03 -3.63
C PHE A 11 -0.58 -27.11 -4.67
N VAL A 12 -0.07 -27.66 -5.77
CA VAL A 12 0.52 -26.85 -6.85
C VAL A 12 -0.53 -25.95 -7.53
N PHE A 13 -1.77 -26.44 -7.69
CA PHE A 13 -2.87 -25.64 -8.24
C PHE A 13 -3.21 -24.42 -7.37
N SER A 14 -3.11 -24.54 -6.04
CA SER A 14 -3.34 -23.42 -5.13
C SER A 14 -2.33 -22.28 -5.27
N LEU A 15 -1.08 -22.60 -5.63
CA LEU A 15 -0.04 -21.60 -5.90
C LEU A 15 -0.29 -20.83 -7.21
N LEU A 16 -0.97 -21.44 -8.18
CA LEU A 16 -1.34 -20.80 -9.45
C LEU A 16 -2.52 -19.82 -9.32
N LEU A 17 -3.25 -19.87 -8.20
CA LEU A 17 -4.38 -18.98 -7.90
C LEU A 17 -3.97 -17.76 -7.06
N SER A 18 -2.68 -17.53 -6.84
CA SER A 18 -2.21 -16.33 -6.15
C SER A 18 -2.54 -15.09 -6.98
N SER A 19 -3.35 -14.19 -6.42
CA SER A 19 -3.53 -12.84 -6.96
C SER A 19 -2.24 -12.03 -6.76
N ASP A 20 -1.98 -11.08 -7.65
CA ASP A 20 -0.95 -10.06 -7.43
C ASP A 20 -1.25 -9.31 -6.12
N PHE A 21 -0.29 -9.27 -5.20
CA PHE A 21 -0.38 -8.49 -3.98
C PHE A 21 0.20 -7.09 -4.25
N ASN A 22 -0.64 -6.06 -4.17
CA ASN A 22 -0.20 -4.67 -4.18
C ASN A 22 -0.19 -4.14 -2.73
N GLY A 23 0.96 -3.65 -2.25
CA GLY A 23 1.07 -3.06 -0.90
C GLY A 23 0.12 -1.88 -0.65
N SER A 24 -0.37 -1.23 -1.71
CA SER A 24 -1.38 -0.18 -1.64
C SER A 24 -2.77 -0.67 -1.17
N GLU A 25 -3.03 -1.99 -1.29
CA GLU A 25 -4.31 -2.62 -0.98
C GLU A 25 -4.36 -3.20 0.44
N ILE A 26 -3.31 -2.99 1.24
CA ILE A 26 -3.28 -3.44 2.64
C ILE A 26 -4.51 -2.87 3.38
N PRO A 27 -5.33 -3.72 4.01
CA PRO A 27 -6.50 -3.26 4.73
C PRO A 27 -6.09 -2.56 6.03
N VAL A 28 -6.49 -1.30 6.17
CA VAL A 28 -6.28 -0.44 7.35
C VAL A 28 -7.63 -0.08 7.95
N GLN A 29 -7.76 -0.16 9.27
CA GLN A 29 -8.96 0.23 9.99
C GLN A 29 -8.89 1.71 10.40
N GLU A 30 -9.85 2.52 9.94
CA GLU A 30 -10.00 3.94 10.28
C GLU A 30 -11.45 4.19 10.74
N ASN A 31 -11.64 4.72 11.95
CA ASN A 31 -12.97 5.05 12.50
C ASN A 31 -13.98 3.89 12.43
N GLY A 32 -13.52 2.65 12.63
CA GLY A 32 -14.35 1.45 12.55
C GLY A 32 -14.66 0.94 11.14
N ARG A 33 -14.16 1.60 10.09
CA ARG A 33 -14.26 1.15 8.69
C ARG A 33 -12.91 0.64 8.18
N ILE A 34 -12.91 -0.51 7.51
CA ILE A 34 -11.72 -1.04 6.83
C ILE A 34 -11.62 -0.40 5.44
N LYS A 35 -10.44 0.14 5.11
CA LYS A 35 -10.13 0.77 3.83
C LYS A 35 -8.74 0.30 3.32
N PRO A 36 -8.47 0.35 2.01
CA PRO A 36 -7.12 0.17 1.49
C PRO A 36 -6.15 1.25 2.00
N LEU A 37 -4.88 0.90 2.17
CA LEU A 37 -3.80 1.80 2.61
C LEU A 37 -3.65 3.03 1.70
N ASP A 38 -3.83 2.91 0.39
CA ASP A 38 -3.79 4.08 -0.51
C ASP A 38 -4.93 5.07 -0.22
N THR A 39 -6.15 4.58 0.02
CA THR A 39 -7.28 5.44 0.43
C THR A 39 -7.03 6.03 1.81
N PHE A 40 -6.48 5.21 2.71
CA PHE A 40 -5.71 5.56 3.89
C PHE A 40 -4.99 6.90 3.79
N ALA A 41 -3.84 6.78 3.14
CA ALA A 41 -2.83 7.80 3.01
C ALA A 41 -3.36 9.05 2.30
N ARG A 42 -4.21 8.90 1.28
CA ARG A 42 -4.83 10.05 0.58
C ARG A 42 -5.73 10.87 1.48
N ASN A 43 -6.54 10.24 2.33
CA ASN A 43 -7.40 10.96 3.27
C ASN A 43 -6.56 11.70 4.32
N GLN A 44 -5.50 11.04 4.82
CA GLN A 44 -4.60 11.66 5.79
C GLN A 44 -3.84 12.83 5.18
N LEU A 45 -3.33 12.68 3.95
CA LEU A 45 -2.67 13.74 3.19
C LEU A 45 -3.62 14.92 2.94
N LEU A 46 -4.87 14.64 2.54
CA LEU A 46 -5.89 15.66 2.36
C LEU A 46 -6.22 16.38 3.68
N SER A 47 -6.26 15.66 4.80
CA SER A 47 -6.51 16.26 6.11
C SER A 47 -5.36 17.13 6.61
N MET A 48 -4.11 16.78 6.29
CA MET A 48 -2.93 17.52 6.75
C MET A 48 -2.57 18.69 5.83
N TYR A 49 -2.60 18.48 4.51
CA TYR A 49 -2.12 19.45 3.51
C TYR A 49 -3.23 20.02 2.61
N THR A 50 -4.49 19.67 2.86
CA THR A 50 -5.67 20.09 2.06
C THR A 50 -5.61 19.64 0.60
N LYS A 51 -4.66 18.75 0.24
CA LYS A 51 -4.45 18.25 -1.13
C LYS A 51 -4.27 16.73 -1.12
N GLY A 52 -4.93 16.04 -2.05
CA GLY A 52 -4.78 14.58 -2.23
C GLY A 52 -3.52 14.14 -2.99
N THR A 53 -2.66 15.08 -3.40
CA THR A 53 -1.33 14.84 -3.98
C THR A 53 -0.38 15.95 -3.56
N LEU A 54 0.88 15.61 -3.28
CA LEU A 54 1.92 16.59 -3.00
C LEU A 54 2.44 17.20 -4.30
N LYS A 55 2.54 18.53 -4.33
CA LYS A 55 3.25 19.24 -5.42
C LYS A 55 4.76 19.13 -5.17
N LYS A 56 5.53 19.16 -6.26
CA LYS A 56 7.00 19.05 -6.28
C LYS A 56 7.73 20.02 -5.33
N ASP A 57 7.10 21.14 -4.99
CA ASP A 57 7.69 22.22 -4.19
C ASP A 57 7.37 22.15 -2.69
N ALA A 58 6.57 21.15 -2.26
CA ALA A 58 6.17 20.99 -0.86
C ALA A 58 7.07 20.02 -0.07
N LEU A 59 8.00 19.34 -0.74
CA LEU A 59 8.95 18.41 -0.14
C LEU A 59 10.34 19.03 -0.01
N PRO A 60 11.12 18.64 1.01
CA PRO A 60 12.51 19.06 1.15
C PRO A 60 13.34 18.61 -0.06
N SER A 61 14.42 19.37 -0.31
CA SER A 61 15.19 19.37 -1.57
C SER A 61 15.92 18.06 -1.89
N ASP A 62 15.93 17.14 -0.93
CA ASP A 62 16.66 15.88 -0.86
C ASP A 62 15.85 14.66 -1.35
N ILE A 63 14.52 14.78 -1.48
CA ILE A 63 13.66 13.71 -1.99
C ILE A 63 13.44 13.88 -3.50
N ASP A 64 13.68 12.82 -4.27
CA ASP A 64 13.60 12.83 -5.74
C ASP A 64 12.22 13.31 -6.22
N LYS A 65 12.22 14.43 -6.96
CA LYS A 65 11.05 15.30 -7.27
C LYS A 65 10.06 14.69 -8.28
N SER A 66 10.08 13.38 -8.46
CA SER A 66 8.99 12.68 -9.12
C SER A 66 7.77 12.71 -8.19
N LYS A 67 6.55 12.81 -8.73
CA LYS A 67 5.31 12.93 -7.92
C LYS A 67 5.30 11.86 -6.81
N MET A 68 5.49 12.26 -5.55
CA MET A 68 5.38 11.34 -4.42
C MET A 68 3.94 10.86 -4.30
N SER A 69 3.73 9.54 -4.21
CA SER A 69 2.40 9.00 -3.95
C SER A 69 1.99 9.31 -2.50
N ALA A 70 0.69 9.28 -2.21
CA ALA A 70 0.23 9.49 -0.84
C ALA A 70 0.80 8.41 0.11
N VAL A 71 0.95 7.17 -0.36
CA VAL A 71 1.51 6.07 0.42
C VAL A 71 2.99 6.30 0.71
N ASP A 72 3.77 6.74 -0.28
CA ASP A 72 5.20 7.05 -0.08
C ASP A 72 5.37 8.18 0.94
N TRP A 73 4.55 9.23 0.85
CA TRP A 73 4.52 10.31 1.82
C TRP A 73 4.21 9.82 3.24
N LEU A 74 3.24 8.92 3.37
CA LEU A 74 2.89 8.35 4.68
C LEU A 74 4.06 7.56 5.27
N TYR A 75 4.78 6.79 4.43
CA TYR A 75 5.98 6.09 4.87
C TYR A 75 7.10 7.03 5.26
N ASP A 76 7.32 8.09 4.49
CA ASP A 76 8.36 9.09 4.75
C ASP A 76 8.16 9.76 6.11
N ILE A 77 6.97 10.29 6.40
CA ILE A 77 6.66 10.87 7.72
C ILE A 77 6.77 9.83 8.85
N ALA A 78 6.37 8.59 8.59
CA ALA A 78 6.43 7.55 9.62
C ALA A 78 7.87 7.11 9.95
N LEU A 79 8.77 7.15 8.96
CA LEU A 79 10.18 6.77 9.10
C LEU A 79 11.08 7.94 9.51
N HIS A 80 10.70 9.17 9.14
CA HIS A 80 11.43 10.41 9.35
C HIS A 80 10.52 11.49 9.99
N PRO A 81 10.22 11.40 11.30
CA PRO A 81 9.30 12.31 12.00
C PRO A 81 9.92 13.64 12.46
N GLU A 82 11.17 13.92 12.11
CA GLU A 82 11.99 15.07 12.54
C GLU A 82 11.68 16.39 11.83
#